data_AF-A0A3N5ZM13-F1
#
_entry.id   AF-A0A3N5ZM13-F1
#
_cell.length_a   1.000
_cell.length_b   1.000
_cell.length_c   1.000
_cell.angle_alpha   90.00
_cell.angle_beta   90.00
_cell.angle_gamma   90.00
#
_symmetry.space_group_name_H-M   'P 1'
#
loop_
_entity.id
_entity.type
_entity.pdbx_description
1 polymer ?
#
loop_
_entity_poly.entity_id
_entity_poly.type
_entity_poly.pdbx_seq_one_letter_code
_entity_poly.pdbx_strand_id
1 'polypeptide(L)'
;GDADLILSAPYFIDATELGDLLPLTGTEFVTGTESRTETRELHAPDTAKPDNHQAFTVCFAMDYLPGEDHTIEKPRDYNIWKNHVPDLTPPWPGKLLDLTYTHPSSLQPRELGFSPTGSEDPSKFNLWNYRRIINKNNFRAETYPGDITIVNWPQNDYMSGNLFGENETDFEKHFEGGKQLSLSLLYWLQTEVPRYDKGYGWPGLRLRPDIMGTIDGMAKYPYVRESRRIKAVFTVLEEHVGKENRALITGKEENKAQDFYDSVGIGYYHIDLHPSSGGDNYIDFASLPFQIPLGALLPQRITNLIPANKNIGTTHITNGCYRLHPVEWNIGESAGNLIVFALSKNISPAGVRENPNLLNDFQTMIQRKGIDIRWPE
;
A
#
# COMPACT_ATOMS: atom_id res chain seq x y z
N GLY A 1 12.56 -16.52 25.82
CA GLY A 1 12.06 -15.87 27.04
C GLY A 1 12.21 -14.41 26.75
N ASP A 2 11.18 -13.83 26.15
CA ASP A 2 11.24 -12.44 25.71
C ASP A 2 11.12 -11.57 26.95
N ALA A 3 12.17 -10.79 27.19
CA ALA A 3 12.15 -9.81 28.25
C ALA A 3 11.21 -8.68 27.81
N ASP A 4 10.21 -8.37 28.65
CA ASP A 4 9.35 -7.21 28.42
C ASP A 4 10.21 -5.95 28.31
N LEU A 5 10.13 -5.27 27.15
CA LEU A 5 10.81 -4.01 26.90
C LEU A 5 9.90 -2.84 27.27
N ILE A 6 10.27 -2.08 28.30
CA ILE A 6 9.54 -0.86 28.70
C ILE A 6 10.20 0.35 28.03
N LEU A 7 9.45 1.04 27.18
CA LEU A 7 9.84 2.32 26.57
C LEU A 7 9.08 3.46 27.26
N SER A 8 9.78 4.54 27.62
CA SER A 8 9.19 5.74 28.24
C SER A 8 9.62 6.98 27.47
N ALA A 9 8.63 7.76 27.03
CA ALA A 9 8.82 9.00 26.30
C ALA A 9 7.61 9.93 26.53
N PRO A 10 7.78 11.26 26.40
CA PRO A 10 6.65 12.20 26.48
C PRO A 10 5.69 12.03 25.28
N TYR A 11 6.19 11.57 24.14
CA TYR A 11 5.45 11.33 22.90
C TYR A 11 5.94 10.05 22.23
N PHE A 12 5.02 9.35 21.57
CA PHE A 12 5.29 8.23 20.68
C PHE A 12 4.82 8.58 19.26
N ILE A 13 5.59 8.15 18.27
CA ILE A 13 5.22 8.26 16.85
C ILE A 13 5.02 6.84 16.34
N ASP A 14 3.81 6.53 15.86
CA ASP A 14 3.45 5.21 15.35
C ASP A 14 3.72 5.12 13.84
N ALA A 15 4.85 4.51 13.51
CA ALA A 15 5.25 4.19 12.14
C ALA A 15 5.06 2.70 11.80
N THR A 16 4.31 1.95 12.62
CA THR A 16 4.04 0.53 12.33
C THR A 16 3.09 0.38 11.14
N GLU A 17 3.26 -0.66 10.33
CA GLU A 17 2.49 -0.85 9.09
C GLU A 17 0.98 -1.03 9.32
N LEU A 18 0.59 -1.58 10.48
CA LEU A 18 -0.79 -1.93 10.83
C LEU A 18 -1.38 -1.03 11.93
N GLY A 19 -0.65 0.00 12.38
CA GLY A 19 -1.07 0.86 13.48
C GLY A 19 -1.14 0.09 14.81
N ASP A 20 -0.10 -0.69 15.12
CA ASP A 20 -0.04 -1.62 16.24
C ASP A 20 -0.06 -0.94 17.60
N LEU A 21 0.40 0.32 17.68
CA LEU A 21 0.31 1.09 18.93
C LEU A 21 -1.12 1.52 19.26
N LEU A 22 -2.02 1.63 18.25
CA LEU A 22 -3.39 2.09 18.46
C LEU A 22 -4.19 1.19 19.43
N PRO A 23 -4.29 -0.14 19.23
CA PRO A 23 -4.94 -1.02 20.20
C PRO A 23 -4.18 -1.09 21.53
N LEU A 24 -2.84 -1.09 21.51
CA LEU A 24 -2.02 -1.16 22.73
C LEU A 24 -2.26 0.02 23.69
N THR A 25 -2.49 1.22 23.16
CA THR A 25 -2.75 2.41 23.96
C THR A 25 -4.24 2.73 24.15
N GLY A 26 -5.13 1.92 23.58
CA GLY A 26 -6.56 2.20 23.53
C GLY A 26 -6.89 3.50 22.80
N THR A 27 -6.11 3.86 21.77
CA THR A 27 -6.42 4.98 20.87
C THR A 27 -7.57 4.57 19.96
N GLU A 28 -8.56 5.44 19.77
CA GLU A 28 -9.69 5.15 18.90
C GLU A 28 -9.26 5.05 17.44
N PHE A 29 -9.67 3.98 16.76
CA PHE A 29 -9.38 3.75 15.34
C PHE A 29 -10.59 3.16 14.60
N VAL A 30 -10.48 3.12 13.27
CA VAL A 30 -11.37 2.42 12.34
C VAL A 30 -10.56 1.47 11.46
N THR A 31 -11.22 0.48 10.88
CA THR A 31 -10.66 -0.53 9.98
C THR A 31 -11.60 -0.79 8.81
N GLY A 32 -11.06 -1.37 7.74
CA GLY A 32 -11.83 -1.81 6.59
C GLY A 32 -12.61 -0.68 5.94
N THR A 33 -13.81 -0.96 5.44
CA THR A 33 -14.60 -0.02 4.65
C THR A 33 -15.67 0.69 5.50
N GLU A 34 -15.70 2.02 5.48
CA GLU A 34 -16.79 2.83 6.04
C GLU A 34 -18.01 2.89 5.11
N SER A 35 -19.20 3.18 5.66
CA SER A 35 -20.43 3.35 4.87
C SER A 35 -20.63 4.77 4.35
N ARG A 36 -21.44 4.89 3.30
CA ARG A 36 -21.92 6.17 2.77
C ARG A 36 -22.69 6.97 3.81
N THR A 37 -23.37 6.33 4.76
CA THR A 37 -24.05 7.05 5.86
C THR A 37 -23.05 7.69 6.81
N GLU A 38 -21.91 7.05 7.07
CA GLU A 38 -20.86 7.59 7.94
C GLU A 38 -20.05 8.70 7.26
N THR A 39 -19.68 8.52 5.98
CA THR A 39 -18.71 9.39 5.31
C THR A 39 -19.30 10.29 4.24
N ARG A 40 -20.50 9.98 3.72
CA ARG A 40 -21.14 10.64 2.57
C ARG A 40 -20.33 10.58 1.28
N GLU A 41 -19.35 9.69 1.19
CA GLU A 41 -18.49 9.54 0.02
C GLU A 41 -19.24 8.90 -1.15
N LEU A 42 -18.96 9.39 -2.36
CA LEU A 42 -19.63 8.97 -3.59
C LEU A 42 -19.46 7.46 -3.81
N HIS A 43 -18.24 6.95 -3.59
CA HIS A 43 -17.90 5.56 -3.85
C HIS A 43 -17.99 4.65 -2.61
N ALA A 44 -18.45 5.16 -1.46
CA ALA A 44 -18.62 4.33 -0.27
C ALA A 44 -19.83 3.37 -0.44
N PRO A 45 -19.75 2.13 0.07
CA PRO A 45 -20.88 1.20 0.08
C PRO A 45 -21.99 1.68 1.04
N ASP A 46 -23.18 1.11 0.93
CA ASP A 46 -24.30 1.46 1.83
C ASP A 46 -24.06 0.99 3.27
N THR A 47 -23.28 -0.06 3.48
CA THR A 47 -23.02 -0.66 4.79
C THR A 47 -21.52 -0.78 5.03
N ALA A 48 -21.09 -0.46 6.25
CA ALA A 48 -19.70 -0.57 6.66
C ALA A 48 -19.27 -2.04 6.73
N LYS A 49 -18.03 -2.31 6.35
CA LYS A 49 -17.40 -3.64 6.42
C LYS A 49 -16.03 -3.51 7.10
N PRO A 50 -15.97 -3.51 8.44
CA PRO A 50 -14.72 -3.29 9.17
C PRO A 50 -13.61 -4.33 8.93
N ASP A 51 -13.98 -5.53 8.48
CA ASP A 51 -13.07 -6.65 8.17
C ASP A 51 -12.70 -6.75 6.67
N ASN A 52 -13.17 -5.79 5.87
CA ASN A 52 -12.93 -5.74 4.43
C ASN A 52 -11.72 -4.84 4.13
N HIS A 53 -10.57 -5.46 3.97
CA HIS A 53 -9.30 -4.75 3.76
C HIS A 53 -8.76 -5.04 2.37
N GLN A 54 -8.00 -4.08 1.83
CA GLN A 54 -7.21 -4.35 0.63
C GLN A 54 -6.27 -5.54 0.82
N ALA A 55 -6.10 -6.32 -0.25
CA ALA A 55 -5.12 -7.40 -0.29
C ALA A 55 -3.71 -6.89 0.06
N PHE A 56 -2.96 -7.72 0.77
CA PHE A 56 -1.52 -7.53 0.96
C PHE A 56 -0.74 -8.45 0.03
N THR A 57 0.56 -8.20 -0.11
CA THR A 57 1.43 -8.99 -0.99
C THR A 57 2.66 -9.45 -0.23
N VAL A 58 3.07 -10.70 -0.39
CA VAL A 58 4.39 -11.13 0.09
C VAL A 58 5.37 -11.07 -1.07
N CYS A 59 6.16 -10.01 -1.11
CA CYS A 59 7.09 -9.79 -2.22
C CYS A 59 8.25 -10.81 -2.18
N PHE A 60 8.80 -11.11 -3.35
CA PHE A 60 10.07 -11.84 -3.48
C PHE A 60 10.89 -11.27 -4.63
N ALA A 61 12.19 -11.57 -4.67
CA ALA A 61 13.06 -11.20 -5.76
C ALA A 61 13.47 -12.44 -6.55
N MET A 62 13.58 -12.31 -7.86
CA MET A 62 14.12 -13.38 -8.72
C MET A 62 15.03 -12.82 -9.80
N ASP A 63 16.03 -13.62 -10.17
CA ASP A 63 16.81 -13.43 -11.38
C ASP A 63 16.52 -14.52 -12.42
N TYR A 64 17.12 -14.37 -13.60
CA TYR A 64 16.96 -15.34 -14.67
C TYR A 64 18.32 -15.72 -15.25
N LEU A 65 18.60 -17.03 -15.24
CA LEU A 65 19.82 -17.64 -15.74
C LEU A 65 19.47 -18.59 -16.90
N PRO A 66 19.63 -18.13 -18.16
CA PRO A 66 19.27 -18.94 -19.33
C PRO A 66 20.04 -20.27 -19.38
N GLY A 67 19.33 -21.37 -19.57
CA GLY A 67 19.92 -22.72 -19.69
C GLY A 67 20.15 -23.45 -18.37
N GLU A 68 19.87 -22.81 -17.24
CA GLU A 68 19.86 -23.45 -15.92
C GLU A 68 18.43 -23.87 -15.52
N ASP A 69 18.33 -24.74 -14.52
CA ASP A 69 17.07 -25.14 -13.90
C ASP A 69 17.14 -24.88 -12.39
N HIS A 70 16.31 -23.94 -11.94
CA HIS A 70 16.16 -23.51 -10.56
C HIS A 70 14.71 -23.68 -10.09
N THR A 71 13.96 -24.57 -10.76
CA THR A 71 12.57 -24.88 -10.40
C THR A 71 12.50 -25.30 -8.94
N ILE A 72 11.70 -24.59 -8.14
CA ILE A 72 11.55 -24.89 -6.72
C ILE A 72 10.74 -26.18 -6.52
N GLU A 73 10.80 -26.76 -5.33
CA GLU A 73 9.86 -27.81 -4.97
C GLU A 73 8.42 -27.29 -5.07
N LYS A 74 7.52 -28.13 -5.55
CA LYS A 74 6.10 -27.78 -5.71
C LYS A 74 5.54 -27.26 -4.38
N PRO A 75 5.06 -26.00 -4.30
CA PRO A 75 4.56 -25.43 -3.05
C PRO A 75 3.38 -26.21 -2.48
N ARG A 76 3.24 -26.21 -1.15
CA ARG A 76 2.23 -26.97 -0.41
C ARG A 76 0.82 -26.72 -0.96
N ASP A 77 0.49 -25.46 -1.18
CA ASP A 77 -0.86 -25.02 -1.57
C ASP A 77 -1.00 -24.79 -3.08
N TYR A 78 -0.03 -25.23 -3.90
CA TYR A 78 0.01 -24.93 -5.34
C TYR A 78 -1.25 -25.38 -6.10
N ASN A 79 -1.76 -26.57 -5.80
CA ASN A 79 -2.97 -27.08 -6.46
C ASN A 79 -4.20 -26.22 -6.17
N ILE A 80 -4.23 -25.54 -5.02
CA ILE A 80 -5.27 -24.59 -4.65
C ILE A 80 -5.08 -23.32 -5.48
N TRP A 81 -3.90 -22.70 -5.39
CA TRP A 81 -3.63 -21.41 -6.06
C TRP A 81 -3.70 -21.47 -7.58
N LYS A 82 -3.19 -22.54 -8.21
CA LYS A 82 -3.30 -22.76 -9.66
C LYS A 82 -4.76 -22.84 -10.16
N ASN A 83 -5.70 -23.20 -9.30
CA ASN A 83 -7.11 -23.32 -9.65
C ASN A 83 -7.98 -22.22 -9.02
N HIS A 84 -7.39 -21.33 -8.24
CA HIS A 84 -8.11 -20.29 -7.55
C HIS A 84 -8.61 -19.23 -8.54
N VAL A 85 -9.91 -18.96 -8.48
CA VAL A 85 -10.60 -17.85 -9.15
C VAL A 85 -11.07 -16.93 -8.03
N PRO A 86 -10.58 -15.67 -7.97
CA PRO A 86 -11.01 -14.73 -6.94
C PRO A 86 -12.52 -14.49 -6.99
N ASP A 87 -13.17 -14.63 -5.82
CA ASP A 87 -14.61 -14.36 -5.67
C ASP A 87 -14.82 -12.87 -5.41
N LEU A 88 -14.79 -12.09 -6.49
CA LEU A 88 -14.85 -10.63 -6.45
C LEU A 88 -16.11 -10.10 -7.16
N THR A 89 -16.55 -8.93 -6.73
CA THR A 89 -17.60 -8.14 -7.39
C THR A 89 -17.04 -6.76 -7.77
N PRO A 90 -17.00 -6.41 -9.06
CA PRO A 90 -17.25 -7.26 -10.24
C PRO A 90 -16.24 -8.43 -10.38
N PRO A 91 -16.55 -9.46 -11.19
CA PRO A 91 -15.70 -10.66 -11.27
C PRO A 91 -14.27 -10.43 -11.77
N TRP A 92 -13.32 -11.19 -11.23
CA TRP A 92 -11.96 -11.32 -11.78
C TRP A 92 -11.97 -12.13 -13.09
N PRO A 93 -11.10 -11.84 -14.08
CA PRO A 93 -11.03 -12.61 -15.32
C PRO A 93 -10.34 -13.97 -15.10
N GLY A 94 -11.09 -14.95 -14.64
CA GLY A 94 -10.62 -16.33 -14.54
C GLY A 94 -9.69 -16.57 -13.36
N LYS A 95 -8.59 -17.30 -13.58
CA LYS A 95 -7.69 -17.73 -12.51
C LYS A 95 -6.80 -16.58 -12.04
N LEU A 96 -6.43 -16.56 -10.76
CA LEU A 96 -5.49 -15.59 -10.22
C LEU A 96 -4.09 -15.76 -10.83
N LEU A 97 -3.63 -17.01 -10.96
CA LEU A 97 -2.38 -17.34 -11.64
C LEU A 97 -2.62 -17.43 -13.16
N ASP A 98 -2.74 -16.26 -13.79
CA ASP A 98 -2.87 -16.06 -15.24
C ASP A 98 -2.17 -14.75 -15.64
N LEU A 99 -1.81 -14.60 -16.93
CA LEU A 99 -1.28 -13.33 -17.45
C LEU A 99 -2.40 -12.31 -17.71
N THR A 100 -3.65 -12.74 -17.71
CA THR A 100 -4.83 -11.87 -17.78
C THR A 100 -5.25 -11.47 -16.38
N TYR A 101 -5.47 -10.17 -16.18
CA TYR A 101 -5.95 -9.63 -14.90
C TYR A 101 -6.98 -8.52 -15.12
N THR A 102 -7.65 -8.09 -14.04
CA THR A 102 -8.59 -6.97 -14.09
C THR A 102 -7.82 -5.66 -14.26
N HIS A 103 -8.06 -4.92 -15.36
CA HIS A 103 -7.54 -3.56 -15.49
C HIS A 103 -8.17 -2.65 -14.42
N PRO A 104 -7.40 -2.01 -13.53
CA PRO A 104 -7.94 -1.37 -12.32
C PRO A 104 -9.08 -0.39 -12.58
N SER A 105 -8.91 0.56 -13.50
CA SER A 105 -9.90 1.63 -13.72
C SER A 105 -11.09 1.23 -14.59
N SER A 106 -10.93 0.25 -15.49
CA SER A 106 -12.01 -0.14 -16.44
C SER A 106 -12.71 -1.44 -16.06
N LEU A 107 -12.13 -2.18 -15.13
CA LEU A 107 -12.51 -3.52 -14.71
C LEU A 107 -12.58 -4.56 -15.84
N GLN A 108 -12.07 -4.21 -17.02
CA GLN A 108 -12.03 -5.11 -18.17
C GLN A 108 -10.80 -6.03 -18.09
N PRO A 109 -10.89 -7.26 -18.64
CA PRO A 109 -9.74 -8.13 -18.76
C PRO A 109 -8.61 -7.44 -19.57
N ARG A 110 -7.39 -7.47 -19.03
CA ARG A 110 -6.19 -7.01 -19.70
C ARG A 110 -5.14 -8.11 -19.69
N GLU A 111 -4.68 -8.47 -20.87
CA GLU A 111 -3.60 -9.44 -21.04
C GLU A 111 -2.23 -8.75 -20.83
N LEU A 112 -1.41 -9.35 -19.97
CA LEU A 112 -0.03 -8.95 -19.70
C LEU A 112 0.95 -9.84 -20.46
N GLY A 113 2.20 -9.39 -20.54
CA GLY A 113 3.31 -10.20 -21.01
C GLY A 113 4.20 -10.63 -19.84
N PHE A 114 4.93 -11.72 -20.01
CA PHE A 114 6.01 -12.10 -19.10
C PHE A 114 7.14 -12.77 -19.87
N SER A 115 8.28 -12.07 -19.95
CA SER A 115 9.55 -12.67 -20.34
C SER A 115 10.72 -12.08 -19.59
N PRO A 116 11.56 -12.94 -18.99
CA PRO A 116 12.74 -12.52 -18.27
C PRO A 116 13.91 -12.09 -19.18
N THR A 117 13.83 -12.36 -20.49
CA THR A 117 14.81 -11.85 -21.47
C THR A 117 14.47 -10.43 -21.93
N GLY A 118 13.34 -9.87 -21.47
CA GLY A 118 12.89 -8.52 -21.80
C GLY A 118 12.44 -8.33 -23.25
N SER A 119 12.40 -9.41 -24.05
CA SER A 119 12.26 -9.39 -25.51
C SER A 119 10.93 -9.98 -25.98
N GLU A 120 9.81 -9.29 -25.78
CA GLU A 120 8.49 -9.76 -26.23
C GLU A 120 7.56 -8.60 -26.63
N ASP A 121 6.41 -8.95 -27.26
CA ASP A 121 5.44 -8.07 -27.94
C ASP A 121 5.31 -6.66 -27.31
N PRO A 122 5.66 -5.59 -28.05
CA PRO A 122 5.65 -4.23 -27.52
C PRO A 122 4.24 -3.71 -27.17
N SER A 123 3.18 -4.40 -27.59
CA SER A 123 1.80 -4.06 -27.22
C SER A 123 1.42 -4.55 -25.82
N LYS A 124 2.16 -5.51 -25.24
CA LYS A 124 1.89 -6.05 -23.90
C LYS A 124 2.83 -5.48 -22.86
N PHE A 125 2.29 -5.25 -21.67
CA PHE A 125 3.08 -4.81 -20.53
C PHE A 125 3.81 -6.01 -19.91
N ASN A 126 5.14 -6.04 -20.02
CA ASN A 126 5.96 -7.14 -19.50
C ASN A 126 6.20 -7.00 -17.98
N LEU A 127 5.63 -7.94 -17.21
CA LEU A 127 5.73 -8.00 -15.75
C LEU A 127 7.19 -8.06 -15.23
N TRP A 128 8.10 -8.68 -15.99
CA TRP A 128 9.52 -8.71 -15.62
C TRP A 128 10.12 -7.31 -15.51
N ASN A 129 9.76 -6.43 -16.45
CA ASN A 129 10.31 -5.09 -16.56
C ASN A 129 9.66 -4.09 -15.59
N TYR A 130 8.45 -4.38 -15.08
CA TYR A 130 7.68 -3.45 -14.26
C TYR A 130 8.43 -2.99 -13.00
N ARG A 131 8.99 -3.94 -12.25
CA ARG A 131 9.71 -3.70 -10.99
C ARG A 131 11.13 -4.26 -11.04
N ARG A 132 11.77 -4.13 -12.21
CA ARG A 132 13.17 -4.52 -12.41
C ARG A 132 14.08 -3.59 -11.62
N ILE A 133 14.73 -4.13 -10.59
CA ILE A 133 15.65 -3.39 -9.72
C ILE A 133 17.09 -3.42 -10.25
N ILE A 134 17.45 -4.45 -11.01
CA ILE A 134 18.78 -4.57 -11.65
C ILE A 134 18.60 -4.90 -13.12
N ASN A 135 19.13 -4.03 -13.97
CA ASN A 135 19.46 -4.35 -15.36
C ASN A 135 20.99 -4.55 -15.41
N LYS A 136 21.45 -5.76 -15.71
CA LYS A 136 22.87 -6.10 -15.63
C LYS A 136 23.74 -5.25 -16.56
N ASN A 137 23.19 -4.70 -17.64
CA ASN A 137 23.91 -3.85 -18.59
C ASN A 137 24.25 -2.46 -18.03
N ASN A 138 23.66 -2.07 -16.89
CA ASN A 138 24.02 -0.83 -16.18
C ASN A 138 25.25 -1.00 -15.29
N PHE A 139 25.78 -2.22 -15.17
CA PHE A 139 26.90 -2.56 -14.28
C PHE A 139 28.08 -3.11 -15.08
N ARG A 140 29.24 -3.20 -14.43
CA ARG A 140 30.41 -3.87 -15.03
C ARG A 140 30.04 -5.32 -15.36
N ALA A 141 30.60 -5.82 -16.45
CA ALA A 141 30.44 -7.23 -16.83
C ALA A 141 30.70 -8.14 -15.63
N GLU A 142 29.91 -9.21 -15.52
CA GLU A 142 30.00 -10.23 -14.45
C GLU A 142 29.60 -9.77 -13.04
N THR A 143 29.21 -8.51 -12.82
CA THR A 143 28.69 -8.05 -11.51
C THR A 143 27.39 -8.78 -11.15
N TYR A 144 26.49 -8.90 -12.13
CA TYR A 144 25.25 -9.66 -12.01
C TYR A 144 25.13 -10.64 -13.19
N PRO A 145 24.87 -11.93 -12.93
CA PRO A 145 24.74 -12.92 -13.99
C PRO A 145 23.46 -12.72 -14.82
N GLY A 146 22.42 -12.16 -14.22
CA GLY A 146 21.12 -11.85 -14.82
C GLY A 146 20.54 -10.53 -14.31
N ASP A 147 19.45 -10.09 -14.95
CA ASP A 147 18.60 -9.02 -14.42
C ASP A 147 17.88 -9.51 -13.15
N ILE A 148 17.49 -8.59 -12.26
CA ILE A 148 16.75 -8.91 -11.04
C ILE A 148 15.47 -8.09 -11.01
N THR A 149 14.34 -8.75 -10.77
CA THR A 149 13.03 -8.12 -10.58
C THR A 149 12.46 -8.45 -9.21
N ILE A 150 11.76 -7.49 -8.61
CA ILE A 150 10.94 -7.72 -7.41
C ILE A 150 9.51 -8.00 -7.85
N VAL A 151 8.98 -9.14 -7.45
CA VAL A 151 7.61 -9.56 -7.73
C VAL A 151 6.67 -8.98 -6.67
N ASN A 152 5.90 -7.99 -7.11
CA ASN A 152 4.74 -7.44 -6.42
C ASN A 152 3.71 -7.11 -7.51
N TRP A 153 2.91 -8.10 -7.86
CA TRP A 153 2.03 -8.11 -9.02
C TRP A 153 0.61 -8.49 -8.60
N PRO A 154 -0.41 -8.22 -9.44
CA PRO A 154 -1.78 -8.61 -9.13
C PRO A 154 -1.94 -10.11 -8.84
N GLN A 155 -1.12 -10.97 -9.47
CA GLN A 155 -1.17 -12.43 -9.30
C GLN A 155 -0.74 -12.92 -7.91
N ASN A 156 -0.07 -12.10 -7.09
CA ASN A 156 0.26 -12.45 -5.70
C ASN A 156 -0.32 -11.51 -4.65
N ASP A 157 -1.38 -10.77 -5.01
CA ASP A 157 -2.23 -10.09 -4.05
C ASP A 157 -3.07 -11.13 -3.28
N TYR A 158 -2.84 -11.25 -1.98
CA TYR A 158 -3.51 -12.20 -1.11
C TYR A 158 -4.85 -11.63 -0.63
N MET A 159 -5.95 -12.22 -1.09
CA MET A 159 -7.33 -11.79 -0.84
C MET A 159 -8.09 -12.70 0.12
N SER A 160 -7.52 -13.84 0.55
CA SER A 160 -8.24 -14.85 1.35
C SER A 160 -8.35 -14.52 2.84
N GLY A 161 -8.01 -13.29 3.23
CA GLY A 161 -8.11 -12.79 4.60
C GLY A 161 -7.29 -11.52 4.80
N ASN A 162 -7.32 -10.98 6.01
CA ASN A 162 -6.64 -9.72 6.36
C ASN A 162 -5.60 -9.95 7.48
N LEU A 163 -4.73 -8.96 7.69
CA LEU A 163 -3.66 -9.00 8.69
C LEU A 163 -4.09 -8.43 10.06
N PHE A 164 -5.34 -8.01 10.21
CA PHE A 164 -5.87 -7.29 11.37
C PHE A 164 -6.58 -8.21 12.38
N GLY A 165 -6.41 -9.52 12.26
CA GLY A 165 -7.05 -10.53 13.11
C GLY A 165 -6.89 -10.29 14.62
N GLU A 166 -7.68 -11.00 15.41
CA GLU A 166 -7.80 -10.76 16.87
C GLU A 166 -6.50 -11.07 17.62
N ASN A 167 -5.59 -11.83 17.02
CA ASN A 167 -4.38 -12.35 17.64
C ASN A 167 -3.24 -12.57 16.61
N GLU A 168 -2.04 -12.81 17.12
CA GLU A 168 -0.83 -13.08 16.33
C GLU A 168 -0.95 -14.34 15.46
N THR A 169 -1.71 -15.35 15.90
CA THR A 169 -1.94 -16.58 15.13
C THR A 169 -2.68 -16.31 13.82
N ASP A 170 -3.63 -15.38 13.79
CA ASP A 170 -4.34 -14.99 12.56
C ASP A 170 -3.41 -14.25 11.59
N PHE A 171 -2.54 -13.37 12.11
CA PHE A 171 -1.51 -12.71 11.31
C PHE A 171 -0.57 -13.74 10.67
N GLU A 172 -0.01 -14.66 11.46
CA GLU A 172 0.90 -15.70 10.98
C GLU A 172 0.25 -16.60 9.93
N LYS A 173 -1.00 -17.01 10.16
CA LYS A 173 -1.78 -17.83 9.22
C LYS A 173 -1.93 -17.14 7.87
N HIS A 174 -2.35 -15.87 7.86
CA HIS A 174 -2.55 -15.14 6.60
C HIS A 174 -1.22 -14.81 5.94
N PHE A 175 -0.21 -14.39 6.70
CA PHE A 175 1.12 -14.11 6.16
C PHE A 175 1.74 -15.36 5.51
N GLU A 176 1.65 -16.52 6.15
CA GLU A 176 2.06 -17.81 5.56
C GLU A 176 1.23 -18.16 4.32
N GLY A 177 -0.08 -17.89 4.32
CA GLY A 177 -0.92 -18.03 3.13
C GLY A 177 -0.42 -17.18 1.96
N GLY A 178 -0.03 -15.93 2.21
CA GLY A 178 0.56 -15.02 1.22
C GLY A 178 1.94 -15.49 0.72
N LYS A 179 2.76 -16.09 1.59
CA LYS A 179 4.02 -16.74 1.20
C LYS A 179 3.75 -17.91 0.25
N GLN A 180 2.79 -18.78 0.57
CA GLN A 180 2.43 -19.90 -0.28
C GLN A 180 1.86 -19.47 -1.64
N LEU A 181 1.07 -18.40 -1.69
CA LEU A 181 0.62 -17.81 -2.94
C LEU A 181 1.82 -17.33 -3.78
N SER A 182 2.77 -16.64 -3.16
CA SER A 182 3.94 -16.08 -3.86
C SER A 182 4.90 -17.16 -4.36
N LEU A 183 5.14 -18.21 -3.56
CA LEU A 183 5.84 -19.42 -3.99
C LEU A 183 5.10 -20.12 -5.14
N SER A 184 3.76 -20.17 -5.08
CA SER A 184 2.94 -20.77 -6.14
C SER A 184 3.02 -19.99 -7.44
N LEU A 185 3.07 -18.66 -7.37
CA LEU A 185 3.32 -17.81 -8.53
C LEU A 185 4.70 -18.09 -9.13
N LEU A 186 5.77 -18.12 -8.32
CA LEU A 186 7.11 -18.45 -8.80
C LEU A 186 7.14 -19.82 -9.50
N TYR A 187 6.61 -20.85 -8.85
CA TYR A 187 6.56 -22.20 -9.42
C TYR A 187 5.76 -22.23 -10.73
N TRP A 188 4.61 -21.55 -10.80
CA TRP A 188 3.83 -21.43 -12.04
C TRP A 188 4.62 -20.72 -13.16
N LEU A 189 5.38 -19.67 -12.84
CA LEU A 189 6.26 -19.02 -13.82
C LEU A 189 7.38 -19.94 -14.30
N GLN A 190 7.88 -20.83 -13.44
CA GLN A 190 8.92 -21.80 -13.78
C GLN A 190 8.40 -22.95 -14.66
N THR A 191 7.15 -23.37 -14.48
CA THR A 191 6.67 -24.64 -15.07
C THR A 191 5.52 -24.50 -16.07
N GLU A 192 4.68 -23.46 -15.97
CA GLU A 192 3.36 -23.46 -16.61
C GLU A 192 2.95 -22.16 -17.30
N VAL A 193 3.59 -21.01 -17.01
CA VAL A 193 3.28 -19.76 -17.72
C VAL A 193 3.47 -19.93 -19.23
N PRO A 194 2.49 -19.56 -20.07
CA PRO A 194 2.64 -19.68 -21.51
C PRO A 194 3.73 -18.73 -22.03
N ARG A 195 4.56 -19.23 -22.96
CA ARG A 195 5.60 -18.45 -23.64
C ARG A 195 5.18 -18.12 -25.07
N TYR A 196 5.76 -17.07 -25.64
CA TYR A 196 5.46 -16.64 -27.00
C TYR A 196 5.92 -17.63 -28.07
N ASP A 197 6.93 -18.45 -27.76
CA ASP A 197 7.38 -19.56 -28.61
C ASP A 197 6.49 -20.80 -28.53
N LYS A 198 5.30 -20.68 -27.90
CA LYS A 198 4.32 -21.74 -27.63
C LYS A 198 4.80 -22.82 -26.66
N GLY A 199 5.93 -22.63 -25.98
CA GLY A 199 6.33 -23.43 -24.83
C GLY A 199 5.69 -22.94 -23.53
N TYR A 200 6.11 -23.55 -22.42
CA TYR A 200 5.62 -23.23 -21.08
C TYR A 200 6.78 -23.16 -20.10
N GLY A 201 6.67 -22.25 -19.13
CA GLY A 201 7.59 -22.17 -17.99
C GLY A 201 8.97 -21.60 -18.33
N TRP A 202 9.61 -21.03 -17.30
CA TRP A 202 10.97 -20.50 -17.34
C TRP A 202 11.78 -21.14 -16.20
N PRO A 203 12.31 -22.37 -16.38
CA PRO A 203 13.02 -23.09 -15.30
C PRO A 203 14.27 -22.35 -14.81
N GLY A 204 14.88 -21.49 -15.64
CA GLY A 204 16.02 -20.66 -15.25
C GLY A 204 15.68 -19.48 -14.32
N LEU A 205 14.42 -19.27 -13.97
CA LEU A 205 14.05 -18.28 -12.94
C LEU A 205 14.51 -18.79 -11.59
N ARG A 206 15.28 -17.97 -10.86
CA ARG A 206 15.84 -18.35 -9.58
C ARG A 206 15.48 -17.35 -8.50
N LEU A 207 14.97 -17.86 -7.38
CA LEU A 207 14.65 -17.09 -6.19
C LEU A 207 15.94 -16.48 -5.60
N ARG A 208 15.86 -15.24 -5.11
CA ARG A 208 17.01 -14.48 -4.60
C ARG A 208 16.92 -14.20 -3.09
N PRO A 209 17.12 -15.21 -2.22
CA PRO A 209 17.10 -15.03 -0.76
C PRO A 209 18.17 -14.07 -0.25
N ASP A 210 19.30 -13.96 -0.97
CA ASP A 210 20.37 -13.01 -0.67
C ASP A 210 19.93 -11.54 -0.86
N ILE A 211 19.01 -11.27 -1.78
CA ILE A 211 18.43 -9.93 -1.99
C ILE A 211 17.37 -9.64 -0.93
N MET A 212 16.53 -10.63 -0.60
CA MET A 212 15.46 -10.46 0.39
C MET A 212 15.99 -10.45 1.84
N GLY A 213 17.17 -11.01 2.08
CA GLY A 213 17.76 -11.15 3.40
C GLY A 213 16.99 -12.13 4.30
N THR A 214 16.39 -13.17 3.70
CA THR A 214 15.59 -14.21 4.35
C THR A 214 15.96 -15.58 3.79
N ILE A 215 15.85 -16.63 4.60
CA ILE A 215 16.22 -18.00 4.18
C ILE A 215 15.22 -18.55 3.15
N ASP A 216 13.94 -18.22 3.32
CA ASP A 216 12.85 -18.66 2.43
C ASP A 216 12.72 -17.82 1.15
N GLY A 217 13.53 -16.77 0.99
CA GLY A 217 13.51 -15.88 -0.16
C GLY A 217 12.26 -14.99 -0.27
N MET A 218 11.43 -14.93 0.77
CA MET A 218 10.26 -14.06 0.84
C MET A 218 10.60 -12.75 1.57
N ALA A 219 9.79 -11.71 1.39
CA ALA A 219 9.95 -10.48 2.14
C ALA A 219 9.85 -10.71 3.65
N LYS A 220 10.63 -9.94 4.43
CA LYS A 220 10.65 -10.00 5.90
C LYS A 220 9.29 -9.68 6.53
N TYR A 221 8.50 -8.84 5.85
CA TYR A 221 7.16 -8.43 6.24
C TYR A 221 6.28 -8.34 4.99
N PRO A 222 4.96 -8.55 5.10
CA PRO A 222 4.04 -8.32 3.99
C PRO A 222 4.05 -6.85 3.56
N TYR A 223 3.83 -6.61 2.27
CA TYR A 223 3.53 -5.30 1.73
C TYR A 223 2.05 -4.97 2.01
N VAL A 224 1.83 -4.07 2.96
CA VAL A 224 0.51 -3.68 3.47
C VAL A 224 0.02 -2.41 2.77
N ARG A 225 -1.23 -2.41 2.29
CA ARG A 225 -1.83 -1.25 1.60
C ARG A 225 -2.77 -0.42 2.48
N GLU A 226 -3.13 -0.94 3.63
CA GLU A 226 -4.13 -0.35 4.51
C GLU A 226 -3.74 -0.64 5.96
N SER A 227 -3.87 0.36 6.83
CA SER A 227 -3.60 0.28 8.28
C SER A 227 -4.92 0.42 9.07
N ARG A 228 -4.87 0.14 10.38
CA ARG A 228 -5.81 0.80 11.33
C ARG A 228 -5.62 2.30 11.20
N ARG A 229 -6.71 3.05 11.08
CA ARG A 229 -6.71 4.50 10.89
C ARG A 229 -7.27 5.18 12.11
N ILE A 230 -6.58 6.18 12.66
CA ILE A 230 -7.06 6.86 13.86
C ILE A 230 -8.41 7.55 13.62
N LYS A 231 -9.26 7.59 14.65
CA LYS A 231 -10.34 8.57 14.71
C LYS A 231 -9.72 9.93 15.01
N ALA A 232 -9.43 10.66 13.94
CA ALA A 232 -8.70 11.90 13.98
C ALA A 232 -9.60 13.10 14.31
N VAL A 233 -8.97 14.22 14.65
CA VAL A 233 -9.60 15.54 14.75
C VAL A 233 -10.19 15.96 13.40
N PHE A 234 -9.58 15.52 12.30
CA PHE A 234 -10.12 15.69 10.94
C PHE A 234 -9.91 14.42 10.12
N THR A 235 -10.96 13.89 9.52
CA THR A 235 -10.87 12.75 8.58
C THR A 235 -10.94 13.26 7.15
N VAL A 236 -9.94 12.91 6.33
CA VAL A 236 -9.98 13.20 4.90
C VAL A 236 -11.02 12.30 4.23
N LEU A 237 -12.07 12.90 3.68
CA LEU A 237 -13.10 12.27 2.86
C LEU A 237 -12.83 12.43 1.35
N GLU A 238 -13.46 11.59 0.54
CA GLU A 238 -13.37 11.63 -0.93
C GLU A 238 -13.70 13.01 -1.51
N GLU A 239 -14.66 13.75 -0.93
CA GLU A 239 -15.05 15.10 -1.40
C GLU A 239 -13.90 16.12 -1.35
N HIS A 240 -12.84 15.83 -0.61
CA HIS A 240 -11.66 16.69 -0.54
C HIS A 240 -10.67 16.44 -1.67
N VAL A 241 -10.60 15.23 -2.21
CA VAL A 241 -9.48 14.81 -3.08
C VAL A 241 -9.91 14.07 -4.35
N GLY A 242 -11.05 13.37 -4.34
CA GLY A 242 -11.57 12.65 -5.51
C GLY A 242 -12.09 13.64 -6.56
N LYS A 243 -11.62 13.51 -7.81
CA LYS A 243 -11.91 14.49 -8.87
C LYS A 243 -13.42 14.61 -9.14
N GLU A 244 -14.11 13.49 -9.25
CA GLU A 244 -15.55 13.45 -9.55
C GLU A 244 -16.38 13.96 -8.37
N ASN A 245 -16.15 13.43 -7.17
CA ASN A 245 -16.90 13.88 -6.00
C ASN A 245 -16.65 15.39 -5.72
N ARG A 246 -15.42 15.88 -5.92
CA ARG A 246 -15.13 17.32 -5.82
C ARG A 246 -15.96 18.15 -6.79
N ALA A 247 -16.13 17.70 -8.03
CA ALA A 247 -16.94 18.37 -9.04
C ALA A 247 -18.43 18.42 -8.65
N LEU A 248 -18.96 17.35 -8.05
CA LEU A 248 -20.34 17.32 -7.55
C LEU A 248 -20.56 18.31 -6.41
N ILE A 249 -19.60 18.41 -5.49
CA ILE A 249 -19.70 19.29 -4.31
C ILE A 249 -19.56 20.77 -4.69
N THR A 250 -18.68 21.12 -5.63
CA THR A 250 -18.43 22.52 -6.02
C THR A 250 -19.33 23.00 -7.17
N GLY A 251 -19.94 22.09 -7.92
CA GLY A 251 -20.68 22.38 -9.15
C GLY A 251 -19.79 22.86 -10.30
N LYS A 252 -18.48 22.56 -10.28
CA LYS A 252 -17.51 22.95 -11.31
C LYS A 252 -16.89 21.71 -11.94
N GLU A 253 -16.55 21.78 -13.22
CA GLU A 253 -15.87 20.67 -13.93
C GLU A 253 -14.37 20.63 -13.62
N GLU A 254 -13.70 21.79 -13.65
CA GLU A 254 -12.31 21.94 -13.24
C GLU A 254 -12.21 22.35 -11.77
N ASN A 255 -11.53 21.53 -10.96
CA ASN A 255 -11.37 21.74 -9.53
C ASN A 255 -9.92 21.56 -9.09
N LYS A 256 -9.59 22.24 -8.00
CA LYS A 256 -8.48 21.88 -7.12
C LYS A 256 -9.02 21.03 -5.96
N ALA A 257 -8.15 20.22 -5.35
CA ALA A 257 -8.46 19.57 -4.08
C ALA A 257 -8.87 20.62 -3.02
N GLN A 258 -9.47 20.16 -1.92
CA GLN A 258 -9.74 21.02 -0.78
C GLN A 258 -8.45 21.68 -0.28
N ASP A 259 -8.49 23.00 -0.08
CA ASP A 259 -7.42 23.72 0.62
C ASP A 259 -7.60 23.51 2.13
N PHE A 260 -6.53 23.08 2.78
CA PHE A 260 -6.44 22.88 4.22
C PHE A 260 -5.58 23.98 4.82
N TYR A 261 -6.19 24.82 5.65
CA TYR A 261 -5.49 25.91 6.34
C TYR A 261 -4.33 25.41 7.20
N ASP A 262 -4.44 24.18 7.70
CA ASP A 262 -3.49 23.45 8.52
C ASP A 262 -2.68 22.41 7.74
N SER A 263 -2.49 22.61 6.43
CA SER A 263 -1.64 21.74 5.62
C SER A 263 -0.22 21.65 6.18
N VAL A 264 0.29 20.43 6.27
CA VAL A 264 1.66 20.10 6.70
C VAL A 264 2.44 19.34 5.64
N GLY A 265 1.83 19.07 4.49
CA GLY A 265 2.46 18.36 3.40
C GLY A 265 1.58 18.29 2.17
N ILE A 266 2.08 17.66 1.12
CA ILE A 266 1.34 17.45 -0.14
C ILE A 266 1.47 16.01 -0.62
N GLY A 267 0.53 15.59 -1.44
CA GLY A 267 0.52 14.29 -2.08
C GLY A 267 -0.25 14.30 -3.40
N TYR A 268 0.12 13.38 -4.28
CA TYR A 268 -0.66 13.09 -5.49
C TYR A 268 -0.48 11.64 -5.87
N TYR A 269 -1.60 10.94 -5.95
CA TYR A 269 -1.73 9.62 -6.53
C TYR A 269 -3.20 9.34 -6.82
N HIS A 270 -3.52 8.48 -7.78
CA HIS A 270 -4.89 8.02 -7.97
C HIS A 270 -5.46 7.45 -6.67
N ILE A 271 -6.79 7.50 -6.51
CA ILE A 271 -7.43 6.63 -5.52
C ILE A 271 -7.39 5.24 -6.13
N ASP A 272 -6.50 4.41 -5.63
CA ASP A 272 -6.19 3.06 -6.13
C ASP A 272 -6.31 2.07 -4.96
N LEU A 273 -7.43 1.36 -4.93
CA LEU A 273 -7.68 0.28 -3.98
C LEU A 273 -7.60 -1.06 -4.70
N HIS A 274 -6.74 -1.94 -4.18
CA HIS A 274 -6.63 -3.30 -4.65
C HIS A 274 -7.86 -4.14 -4.22
N PRO A 275 -8.09 -5.30 -4.88
CA PRO A 275 -9.12 -6.22 -4.45
C PRO A 275 -9.04 -6.53 -2.96
N SER A 276 -10.20 -6.69 -2.35
CA SER A 276 -10.31 -6.76 -0.90
C SER A 276 -10.67 -8.15 -0.38
N SER A 277 -10.40 -8.38 0.91
CA SER A 277 -10.75 -9.63 1.59
C SER A 277 -12.26 -9.86 1.74
N GLY A 278 -13.07 -8.83 1.56
CA GLY A 278 -14.54 -8.88 1.56
C GLY A 278 -15.16 -8.97 0.17
N GLY A 279 -14.35 -9.21 -0.87
CA GLY A 279 -14.84 -9.56 -2.21
C GLY A 279 -15.10 -8.37 -3.13
N ASP A 280 -14.55 -7.18 -2.88
CA ASP A 280 -14.63 -6.07 -3.81
C ASP A 280 -13.45 -6.13 -4.79
N ASN A 281 -13.71 -5.88 -6.07
CA ASN A 281 -12.63 -5.73 -7.06
C ASN A 281 -11.97 -4.35 -6.94
N TYR A 282 -11.05 -4.02 -7.86
CA TYR A 282 -10.38 -2.73 -7.88
C TYR A 282 -11.37 -1.56 -7.80
N ILE A 283 -11.00 -0.55 -7.01
CA ILE A 283 -11.61 0.77 -7.04
C ILE A 283 -10.48 1.73 -7.43
N ASP A 284 -10.47 2.13 -8.70
CA ASP A 284 -9.45 3.02 -9.26
C ASP A 284 -10.08 4.21 -9.98
N PHE A 285 -9.84 5.41 -9.46
CA PHE A 285 -10.29 6.65 -10.10
C PHE A 285 -9.38 7.84 -9.78
N ALA A 286 -9.53 8.89 -10.58
CA ALA A 286 -8.66 10.07 -10.50
C ALA A 286 -8.88 10.84 -9.19
N SER A 287 -7.78 11.19 -8.54
CA SER A 287 -7.74 12.23 -7.50
C SER A 287 -7.21 13.55 -8.08
N LEU A 288 -7.27 14.59 -7.28
CA LEU A 288 -6.63 15.88 -7.51
C LEU A 288 -5.36 15.98 -6.64
N PRO A 289 -4.31 16.68 -7.07
CA PRO A 289 -3.16 16.98 -6.20
C PRO A 289 -3.64 17.62 -4.89
N PHE A 290 -3.32 16.99 -3.76
CA PHE A 290 -3.92 17.26 -2.46
C PHE A 290 -2.89 17.65 -1.41
N GLN A 291 -3.39 18.13 -0.27
CA GLN A 291 -2.63 18.55 0.90
C GLN A 291 -2.87 17.57 2.06
N ILE A 292 -1.92 17.45 2.98
CA ILE A 292 -2.02 16.64 4.19
C ILE A 292 -2.41 17.56 5.35
N PRO A 293 -3.65 17.52 5.87
CA PRO A 293 -4.06 18.39 6.98
C PRO A 293 -3.49 17.89 8.30
N LEU A 294 -2.95 18.80 9.13
CA LEU A 294 -2.48 18.48 10.48
C LEU A 294 -3.57 17.81 11.32
N GLY A 295 -4.84 18.18 11.15
CA GLY A 295 -5.96 17.54 11.82
C GLY A 295 -6.07 16.03 11.59
N ALA A 296 -5.59 15.50 10.46
CA ALA A 296 -5.56 14.06 10.19
C ALA A 296 -4.44 13.33 10.93
N LEU A 297 -3.43 14.04 11.44
CA LEU A 297 -2.33 13.49 12.24
C LEU A 297 -2.62 13.55 13.75
N LEU A 298 -3.79 14.02 14.17
CA LEU A 298 -4.11 14.24 15.59
C LEU A 298 -5.26 13.32 16.02
N PRO A 299 -5.05 12.39 16.96
CA PRO A 299 -6.14 11.64 17.56
C PRO A 299 -7.06 12.55 18.39
N GLN A 300 -8.33 12.16 18.52
CA GLN A 300 -9.34 12.97 19.23
C GLN A 300 -9.08 13.07 20.75
N ARG A 301 -8.70 11.96 21.39
CA ARG A 301 -8.52 11.89 22.86
C ARG A 301 -7.07 11.70 23.28
N ILE A 302 -6.35 10.78 22.63
CA ILE A 302 -4.95 10.50 22.96
C ILE A 302 -4.06 11.62 22.43
N THR A 303 -3.32 12.27 23.31
CA THR A 303 -2.56 13.48 22.98
C THR A 303 -1.07 13.26 22.78
N ASN A 304 -0.57 12.07 23.12
CA ASN A 304 0.86 11.74 23.10
C ASN A 304 1.24 10.59 22.13
N LEU A 305 0.34 10.17 21.26
CA LEU A 305 0.59 9.22 20.18
C LEU A 305 0.24 9.88 18.84
N ILE A 306 1.19 9.92 17.91
CA ILE A 306 1.00 10.55 16.59
C ILE A 306 1.20 9.50 15.48
N PRO A 307 0.24 9.30 14.56
CA PRO A 307 0.44 8.46 13.38
C PRO A 307 1.53 9.03 12.46
N ALA A 308 2.32 8.17 11.83
CA ALA A 308 3.39 8.56 10.92
C ALA A 308 3.32 7.92 9.52
N ASN A 309 2.22 7.23 9.19
CA ASN A 309 2.05 6.61 7.89
C ASN A 309 0.55 6.53 7.49
N LYS A 310 0.14 5.41 6.88
CA LYS A 310 -1.25 5.03 6.54
C LYS A 310 -2.24 5.10 7.70
N ASN A 311 -1.76 5.14 8.95
CA ASN A 311 -2.58 5.17 10.16
C ASN A 311 -3.19 6.54 10.51
N ILE A 312 -3.02 7.56 9.68
CA ILE A 312 -3.67 8.87 9.84
C ILE A 312 -5.20 8.82 9.64
N GLY A 313 -5.89 9.95 9.89
CA GLY A 313 -7.31 10.13 9.66
C GLY A 313 -7.69 10.19 8.18
N THR A 314 -7.80 9.03 7.54
CA THR A 314 -8.41 8.85 6.22
C THR A 314 -9.54 7.81 6.27
N THR A 315 -10.33 7.74 5.21
CA THR A 315 -11.29 6.65 4.94
C THR A 315 -10.62 5.52 4.18
N HIS A 316 -11.30 4.39 4.00
CA HIS A 316 -10.87 3.31 3.11
C HIS A 316 -10.56 3.83 1.70
N ILE A 317 -11.45 4.69 1.18
CA ILE A 317 -11.34 5.30 -0.15
C ILE A 317 -10.14 6.23 -0.24
N THR A 318 -10.07 7.22 0.64
CA THR A 318 -9.00 8.22 0.57
C THR A 318 -7.64 7.68 0.99
N ASN A 319 -7.58 6.64 1.81
CA ASN A 319 -6.33 5.92 2.06
C ASN A 319 -5.68 5.46 0.75
N GLY A 320 -6.47 5.09 -0.27
CA GLY A 320 -5.98 4.68 -1.59
C GLY A 320 -5.01 5.67 -2.25
N CYS A 321 -5.14 6.98 -2.00
CA CYS A 321 -4.19 7.98 -2.50
C CYS A 321 -3.20 8.48 -1.44
N TYR A 322 -3.47 8.32 -0.13
CA TYR A 322 -2.55 8.72 0.94
C TYR A 322 -1.51 7.66 1.32
N ARG A 323 -1.72 6.39 0.98
CA ARG A 323 -0.87 5.24 1.32
C ARG A 323 0.34 5.00 0.41
N LEU A 324 0.75 5.99 -0.38
CA LEU A 324 1.98 5.84 -1.16
C LEU A 324 3.19 6.36 -0.40
N HIS A 325 4.32 5.67 -0.53
CA HIS A 325 5.57 5.99 0.16
C HIS A 325 5.96 7.48 0.17
N PRO A 326 5.86 8.27 -0.94
CA PRO A 326 6.19 9.69 -0.87
C PRO A 326 5.27 10.48 0.08
N VAL A 327 3.99 10.12 0.13
CA VAL A 327 3.01 10.73 1.04
C VAL A 327 3.25 10.25 2.46
N GLU A 328 3.47 8.94 2.68
CA GLU A 328 3.81 8.39 4.00
C GLU A 328 5.10 8.98 4.58
N TRP A 329 6.14 9.16 3.76
CA TRP A 329 7.37 9.82 4.20
C TRP A 329 7.11 11.26 4.62
N ASN A 330 6.32 12.02 3.86
CA ASN A 330 5.92 13.37 4.25
C ASN A 330 5.12 13.39 5.57
N ILE A 331 4.18 12.46 5.76
CA ILE A 331 3.44 12.29 7.03
C ILE A 331 4.42 12.08 8.18
N GLY A 332 5.37 11.16 8.05
CA GLY A 332 6.39 10.88 9.06
C GLY A 332 7.31 12.07 9.35
N GLU A 333 7.75 12.78 8.31
CA GLU A 333 8.55 14.01 8.44
C GLU A 333 7.76 15.11 9.19
N SER A 334 6.49 15.29 8.84
CA SER A 334 5.59 16.24 9.49
C SER A 334 5.32 15.89 10.94
N ALA A 335 5.06 14.61 11.25
CA ALA A 335 4.87 14.11 12.61
C ALA A 335 6.11 14.35 13.48
N GLY A 336 7.30 14.01 12.98
CA GLY A 336 8.56 14.25 13.69
C GLY A 336 8.81 15.74 13.97
N ASN A 337 8.59 16.59 12.97
CA ASN A 337 8.73 18.04 13.14
C ASN A 337 7.70 18.63 14.10
N LEU A 338 6.46 18.12 14.08
CA LEU A 338 5.39 18.57 14.98
C LEU A 338 5.78 18.33 16.44
N ILE A 339 6.29 17.14 16.77
CA ILE A 339 6.71 16.82 18.14
C ILE A 339 7.87 17.73 18.58
N VAL A 340 8.88 17.94 17.72
CA VAL A 340 10.00 18.85 18.03
C VAL A 340 9.50 20.28 18.28
N PHE A 341 8.60 20.78 17.43
CA PHE A 341 8.04 22.13 17.57
C PHE A 341 7.21 22.26 18.84
N ALA A 342 6.29 21.30 19.09
CA ALA A 342 5.43 21.26 20.25
C ALA A 342 6.23 21.25 21.57
N LEU A 343 7.26 20.39 21.66
CA LEU A 343 8.17 20.35 22.80
C LEU A 343 8.92 21.67 23.00
N SER A 344 9.40 22.30 21.92
CA SER A 344 10.13 23.57 21.99
C SER A 344 9.29 24.74 22.49
N LYS A 345 7.97 24.68 22.26
CA LYS A 345 6.99 25.69 22.68
C LYS A 345 6.28 25.31 23.99
N ASN A 346 6.59 24.14 24.56
CA ASN A 346 5.90 23.57 25.72
C ASN A 346 4.37 23.54 25.53
N ILE A 347 3.91 23.06 24.37
CA ILE A 347 2.50 22.94 24.00
C ILE A 347 2.21 21.53 23.48
N SER A 348 0.95 21.10 23.51
CA SER A 348 0.55 19.84 22.88
C SER A 348 0.56 19.95 21.34
N PRO A 349 0.72 18.83 20.61
CA PRO A 349 0.55 18.80 19.15
C PRO A 349 -0.79 19.39 18.68
N ALA A 350 -1.88 19.09 19.38
CA ALA A 350 -3.19 19.68 19.10
C ALA A 350 -3.21 21.20 19.30
N GLY A 351 -2.55 21.70 20.36
CA GLY A 351 -2.43 23.13 20.64
C GLY A 351 -1.66 23.90 19.56
N VAL A 352 -0.76 23.25 18.81
CA VAL A 352 -0.12 23.86 17.62
C VAL A 352 -1.18 24.19 16.56
N ARG A 353 -2.10 23.27 16.28
CA ARG A 353 -3.18 23.44 15.29
C ARG A 353 -4.23 24.46 15.75
N GLU A 354 -4.58 24.47 17.02
CA GLU A 354 -5.64 25.32 17.60
C GLU A 354 -5.26 26.81 17.64
N ASN A 355 -3.96 27.13 17.67
CA ASN A 355 -3.47 28.50 17.72
C ASN A 355 -2.92 28.93 16.34
N PRO A 356 -3.59 29.85 15.61
CA PRO A 356 -3.18 30.26 14.27
C PRO A 356 -1.74 30.78 14.16
N ASN A 357 -1.24 31.45 15.20
CA ASN A 357 0.13 31.97 15.19
C ASN A 357 1.15 30.82 15.31
N LEU A 358 0.88 29.85 16.18
CA LEU A 358 1.75 28.68 16.35
C LEU A 358 1.70 27.75 15.13
N LEU A 359 0.52 27.58 14.52
CA LEU A 359 0.36 26.85 13.27
C LEU A 359 1.19 27.50 12.15
N ASN A 360 1.11 28.82 11.99
CA ASN A 360 1.88 29.54 10.99
C ASN A 360 3.40 29.46 11.25
N ASP A 361 3.82 29.58 12.50
CA ASP A 361 5.22 29.40 12.90
C ASP A 361 5.72 27.98 12.57
N PHE A 362 4.89 26.96 12.83
CA PHE A 362 5.19 25.57 12.53
C PHE A 362 5.28 25.32 11.02
N GLN A 363 4.29 25.78 10.25
CA GLN A 363 4.27 25.71 8.79
C GLN A 363 5.50 26.40 8.17
N THR A 364 5.85 27.59 8.66
CA THR A 364 7.07 28.31 8.24
C THR A 364 8.33 27.48 8.55
N MET A 365 8.39 26.83 9.71
CA MET A 365 9.53 25.99 10.09
C MET A 365 9.69 24.78 9.15
N ILE A 366 8.61 24.05 8.85
CA ILE A 366 8.70 22.85 7.99
C ILE A 366 8.97 23.20 6.53
N GLN A 367 8.43 24.32 6.03
CA GLN A 367 8.75 24.81 4.68
C GLN A 367 10.24 25.18 4.55
N ARG A 368 10.85 25.79 5.58
CA ARG A 368 12.30 26.06 5.60
C ARG A 368 13.16 24.78 5.61
N LYS A 369 12.58 23.65 6.02
CA LYS A 369 13.23 22.33 5.94
C LYS A 369 12.98 21.62 4.61
N GLY A 370 12.25 22.24 3.68
CA GLY A 370 11.97 21.70 2.35
C GLY A 370 10.66 20.92 2.24
N ILE A 371 9.79 20.96 3.26
CA ILE A 371 8.46 20.34 3.16
C ILE A 371 7.50 21.30 2.47
N ASP A 372 7.09 20.94 1.26
CA ASP A 372 6.03 21.64 0.55
C ASP A 372 4.67 21.37 1.20
N ILE A 373 3.95 22.44 1.55
CA ILE A 373 2.62 22.37 2.17
C ILE A 373 1.50 22.85 1.23
N ARG A 374 1.86 23.29 0.01
CA ARG A 374 0.93 23.71 -1.03
C ARG A 374 1.51 23.32 -2.39
N TRP A 375 0.64 22.90 -3.30
CA TRP A 375 1.01 22.73 -4.70
C TRP A 375 1.27 24.09 -5.37
N PRO A 376 2.26 24.21 -6.27
CA PRO A 376 2.41 25.38 -7.13
C PRO A 376 1.13 25.67 -7.93
N GLU A 377 0.90 26.94 -8.27
CA GLU A 377 -0.30 27.38 -9.00
C GLU A 377 -0.40 26.91 -10.45
#